data_AF-A0A7K2ZFY4-F1
#
_entry.id   AF-A0A7K2ZFY4-F1
#
_cell.length_a   1.000
_cell.length_b   1.000
_cell.length_c   1.000
_cell.angle_alpha   90.00
_cell.angle_beta   90.00
_cell.angle_gamma   90.00
#
_symmetry.space_group_name_H-M   'P 1'
#
loop_
_entity.id
_entity.type
_entity.pdbx_description
1 polymer ?
#
loop_
_entity_poly.entity_id
_entity_poly.type
_entity_poly.pdbx_seq_one_letter_code
_entity_poly.pdbx_strand_id
1 'polypeptide(L)'
;MNGAPDARGVVAGFCGELLSDPRHRDDPVLGDIAAQCRQPLRVLLVGDVSAGKSTLLNALLAGHHARTAHRETTSTVTWFHGLGPEAVRLPDPTHRGVRVDFPLARRLMIADAPGLNTKSEKARHTLRMLPGGDLAGAAAAYVFLLLRGRADGEAEALGNLTAMTAGPFDLVGNVVAVAGKADEVASDHAEIEERVPREARVPIRAVAVHQKMAVAARVAEVSAPLLSALASIRTRPELMARPTLGWPHLTGHLSEAQLAGLTAALGSPAWLPELIRRTADSATAEDVLRVVEEMSRIPVLEAVLADMADDEDLFTATGAVLRLRNWAARPGSGDGASVREGLRALQTTAAFDRLRARAAARLV
;
A
#
# COMPACT_ATOMS: atom_id res chain seq x y z
N MET A 1 -29.95 8.25 -4.63
CA MET A 1 -29.75 9.21 -5.74
C MET A 1 -29.22 8.42 -6.93
N ASN A 2 -30.07 8.09 -7.90
CA ASN A 2 -29.64 7.39 -9.12
C ASN A 2 -28.98 8.40 -10.07
N GLY A 3 -27.72 8.74 -9.78
CA GLY A 3 -26.85 9.35 -10.78
C GLY A 3 -26.54 8.35 -11.89
N ALA A 4 -26.23 8.84 -13.08
CA ALA A 4 -25.70 7.99 -14.15
C ALA A 4 -24.49 7.19 -13.63
N PRO A 5 -24.34 5.91 -14.00
CA PRO A 5 -23.24 5.08 -13.50
C PRO A 5 -21.88 5.72 -13.82
N ASP A 6 -20.96 5.59 -12.87
CA ASP A 6 -19.54 5.89 -13.05
C ASP A 6 -18.87 4.80 -13.92
N ALA A 7 -17.59 4.96 -14.24
CA ALA A 7 -16.94 4.07 -15.21
C ALA A 7 -16.86 2.62 -14.68
N ARG A 8 -16.54 2.43 -13.40
CA ARG A 8 -16.56 1.11 -12.76
C ARG A 8 -17.97 0.50 -12.75
N GLY A 9 -19.02 1.30 -12.58
CA GLY A 9 -20.41 0.83 -12.64
C GLY A 9 -20.79 0.33 -14.02
N VAL A 10 -20.39 1.05 -15.07
CA VAL A 10 -20.56 0.63 -16.48
C VAL A 10 -19.82 -0.68 -16.77
N VAL A 11 -18.57 -0.81 -16.28
CA VAL A 11 -17.80 -2.06 -16.43
C VAL A 11 -18.41 -3.22 -15.66
N ALA A 12 -18.92 -2.99 -14.44
CA ALA A 12 -19.61 -4.00 -13.64
C ALA A 12 -20.89 -4.49 -14.31
N GLY A 13 -21.64 -3.59 -14.96
CA GLY A 13 -22.82 -3.92 -15.76
C GLY A 13 -22.47 -4.83 -16.93
N PHE A 14 -21.46 -4.44 -17.72
CA PHE A 14 -20.97 -5.24 -18.84
C PHE A 14 -20.50 -6.65 -18.41
N CYS A 15 -19.78 -6.76 -17.29
CA CYS A 15 -19.41 -8.07 -16.75
C CYS A 15 -20.66 -8.87 -16.33
N GLY A 16 -21.68 -8.22 -15.75
CA GLY A 16 -22.95 -8.86 -15.39
C GLY A 16 -23.72 -9.40 -16.60
N GLU A 17 -23.70 -8.69 -17.73
CA GLU A 17 -24.28 -9.15 -18.99
C GLU A 17 -23.56 -10.40 -19.49
N LEU A 18 -22.22 -10.41 -19.49
CA LEU A 18 -21.44 -11.59 -19.86
C LEU A 18 -21.74 -12.78 -18.94
N LEU A 19 -21.78 -12.55 -17.62
CA LEU A 19 -22.10 -13.59 -16.62
C LEU A 19 -23.55 -14.09 -16.71
N SER A 20 -24.45 -13.38 -17.40
CA SER A 20 -25.81 -13.84 -17.64
C SER A 20 -25.87 -14.91 -18.74
N ASP A 21 -24.87 -14.96 -19.62
CA ASP A 21 -24.69 -16.01 -20.62
C ASP A 21 -24.28 -17.33 -19.93
N PRO A 22 -24.98 -18.45 -20.15
CA PRO A 22 -24.62 -19.75 -19.60
C PRO A 22 -23.18 -20.19 -19.87
N ARG A 23 -22.56 -19.70 -20.96
CA ARG A 23 -21.17 -20.02 -21.33
C ARG A 23 -20.14 -19.42 -20.37
N HIS A 24 -20.47 -18.31 -19.70
CA HIS A 24 -19.56 -17.54 -18.86
C HIS A 24 -20.04 -17.39 -17.42
N ARG A 25 -21.22 -17.92 -17.07
CA ARG A 25 -21.88 -17.76 -15.77
C ARG A 25 -20.96 -17.96 -14.56
N ASP A 26 -20.11 -18.97 -14.62
CA ASP A 26 -19.22 -19.36 -13.54
C ASP A 26 -17.77 -18.90 -13.76
N ASP A 27 -17.51 -17.98 -14.71
CA ASP A 27 -16.17 -17.48 -14.97
C ASP A 27 -15.66 -16.67 -13.76
N PRO A 28 -14.60 -17.14 -13.07
CA PRO A 28 -14.14 -16.53 -11.84
C PRO A 28 -13.56 -15.13 -12.04
N VAL A 29 -13.01 -14.87 -13.24
CA VAL A 29 -12.36 -13.59 -13.59
C VAL A 29 -13.41 -12.53 -13.87
N LEU A 30 -14.44 -12.84 -14.66
CA LEU A 30 -15.55 -11.91 -14.89
C LEU A 30 -16.29 -11.61 -13.58
N GLY A 31 -16.53 -12.64 -12.76
CA GLY A 31 -17.11 -12.49 -11.43
C GLY A 31 -16.28 -11.60 -10.50
N ASP A 32 -14.94 -11.72 -10.55
CA ASP A 32 -14.07 -10.88 -9.74
C ASP A 32 -14.00 -9.43 -10.24
N ILE A 33 -13.94 -9.22 -11.56
CA ILE A 33 -13.95 -7.86 -12.12
C ILE A 33 -15.24 -7.13 -11.73
N ALA A 34 -16.39 -7.80 -11.86
CA ALA A 34 -17.68 -7.24 -11.47
C ALA A 34 -17.72 -6.92 -9.96
N ALA A 35 -17.15 -7.78 -9.11
CA ALA A 35 -17.09 -7.55 -7.67
C ALA A 35 -16.14 -6.41 -7.31
N GLN A 36 -14.93 -6.37 -7.90
CA GLN A 36 -13.95 -5.30 -7.70
C GLN A 36 -14.57 -3.92 -7.97
N CYS A 37 -15.32 -3.80 -9.07
CA CYS A 37 -15.98 -2.55 -9.43
C CYS A 37 -17.06 -2.09 -8.43
N ARG A 38 -17.52 -2.95 -7.51
CA ARG A 38 -18.50 -2.63 -6.46
C ARG A 38 -17.88 -2.50 -5.08
N GLN A 39 -16.61 -2.89 -4.92
CA GLN A 39 -15.90 -2.89 -3.66
C GLN A 39 -14.93 -1.71 -3.53
N PRO A 40 -14.46 -1.38 -2.31
CA PRO A 40 -13.45 -0.34 -2.12
C PRO A 40 -12.16 -0.61 -2.91
N LEU A 41 -11.38 0.44 -3.16
CA LEU A 41 -10.14 0.36 -3.93
C LEU A 41 -9.20 -0.74 -3.38
N ARG A 42 -8.88 -1.70 -4.23
CA ARG A 42 -7.98 -2.82 -3.89
C ARG A 42 -6.52 -2.39 -4.06
N VAL A 43 -5.77 -2.38 -2.97
CA VAL A 43 -4.36 -1.97 -2.87
C VAL A 43 -3.50 -3.18 -2.53
N LEU A 44 -2.41 -3.40 -3.27
CA LEU A 44 -1.46 -4.50 -3.02
C LEU A 44 -0.13 -3.96 -2.47
N LEU A 45 0.35 -4.51 -1.36
CA LEU A 45 1.72 -4.27 -0.89
C LEU A 45 2.67 -5.21 -1.63
N VAL A 46 3.62 -4.60 -2.35
CA VAL A 46 4.62 -5.29 -3.15
C VAL A 46 6.01 -4.90 -2.65
N GLY A 47 6.96 -5.82 -2.76
CA GLY A 47 8.36 -5.56 -2.41
C GLY A 47 9.05 -6.82 -1.93
N ASP A 48 10.36 -6.71 -1.77
CA ASP A 48 11.22 -7.82 -1.42
C ASP A 48 10.91 -8.50 -0.09
N VAL A 49 11.39 -9.74 0.06
CA VAL A 49 11.37 -10.41 1.36
C VAL A 49 12.19 -9.55 2.33
N SER A 50 11.67 -9.34 3.54
CA SER A 50 12.30 -8.51 4.56
C SER A 50 12.40 -7.01 4.22
N ALA A 51 11.72 -6.51 3.19
CA ALA A 51 11.58 -5.07 2.91
C ALA A 51 10.72 -4.31 3.95
N GLY A 52 10.12 -5.02 4.91
CA GLY A 52 9.27 -4.42 5.95
C GLY A 52 7.78 -4.33 5.60
N LYS A 53 7.29 -5.09 4.61
CA LYS A 53 5.86 -5.11 4.18
C LYS A 53 4.90 -5.32 5.36
N SER A 54 5.08 -6.40 6.11
CA SER A 54 4.20 -6.72 7.24
C SER A 54 4.32 -5.71 8.38
N THR A 55 5.48 -5.06 8.55
CA THR A 55 5.66 -3.95 9.50
C THR A 55 4.85 -2.74 9.05
N LEU A 56 4.98 -2.32 7.79
CA LEU A 56 4.21 -1.21 7.24
C LEU A 56 2.70 -1.51 7.27
N LEU A 57 2.31 -2.74 6.96
CA LEU A 57 0.93 -3.18 7.01
C LEU A 57 0.35 -3.08 8.43
N ASN A 58 1.07 -3.54 9.45
CA ASN A 58 0.63 -3.39 10.84
C ASN A 58 0.45 -1.92 11.24
N ALA A 59 1.31 -1.02 10.74
CA ALA A 59 1.11 0.41 10.95
C ALA A 59 -0.15 0.93 10.23
N LEU A 60 -0.38 0.56 8.96
CA LEU A 60 -1.58 0.97 8.21
C LEU A 60 -2.88 0.43 8.81
N LEU A 61 -2.83 -0.77 9.38
CA LEU A 61 -3.98 -1.40 10.04
C LEU A 61 -4.18 -0.92 11.48
N ALA A 62 -3.25 -0.12 12.02
CA ALA A 62 -3.22 0.31 13.41
C ALA A 62 -3.34 -0.87 14.41
N GLY A 63 -2.66 -1.99 14.12
CA GLY A 63 -2.75 -3.20 14.94
C GLY A 63 -1.80 -4.30 14.51
N HIS A 64 -1.55 -5.27 15.38
CA HIS A 64 -0.64 -6.40 15.13
C HIS A 64 -1.34 -7.56 14.41
N HIS A 65 -1.66 -7.38 13.13
CA HIS A 65 -2.42 -8.37 12.35
C HIS A 65 -1.57 -9.24 11.42
N ALA A 66 -0.50 -8.68 10.87
CA ALA A 66 0.45 -9.34 9.99
C ALA A 66 1.64 -9.89 10.79
N ARG A 67 2.06 -11.12 10.49
CA ARG A 67 3.20 -11.77 11.16
C ARG A 67 4.51 -11.11 10.70
N THR A 68 5.29 -10.57 11.63
CA THR A 68 6.56 -9.87 11.35
C THR A 68 7.81 -10.74 11.53
N ALA A 69 7.66 -11.97 12.04
CA ALA A 69 8.79 -12.88 12.30
C ALA A 69 9.41 -13.47 11.02
N HIS A 70 10.74 -13.58 10.97
CA HIS A 70 11.56 -14.08 9.84
C HIS A 70 11.36 -15.57 9.48
N ARG A 71 10.42 -16.28 10.12
CA ARG A 71 10.03 -17.60 9.64
C ARG A 71 9.02 -17.42 8.53
N GLU A 72 9.48 -17.68 7.30
CA GLU A 72 8.65 -18.01 6.14
C GLU A 72 7.34 -18.63 6.60
N THR A 73 6.20 -17.96 6.41
CA THR A 73 4.86 -18.59 6.42
C THR A 73 3.76 -17.54 6.33
N THR A 74 3.43 -17.19 5.09
CA THR A 74 2.09 -17.41 4.53
C THR A 74 2.28 -17.54 3.02
N SER A 75 2.13 -18.75 2.48
CA SER A 75 2.08 -18.97 1.02
C SER A 75 0.79 -18.43 0.39
N THR A 76 -0.07 -17.82 1.20
CA THR A 76 -1.43 -17.40 0.87
C THR A 76 -1.54 -15.89 1.03
N VAL A 77 -2.07 -15.23 0.00
CA VAL A 77 -2.34 -13.79 0.07
C VAL A 77 -3.49 -13.50 1.03
N THR A 78 -3.30 -12.48 1.85
CA THR A 78 -4.28 -12.05 2.84
C THR A 78 -4.79 -10.65 2.52
N TRP A 79 -6.10 -10.49 2.42
CA TRP A 79 -6.81 -9.23 2.19
C TRP A 79 -7.41 -8.72 3.49
N PHE A 80 -7.06 -7.49 3.86
CA PHE A 80 -7.59 -6.76 5.01
C PHE A 80 -8.62 -5.75 4.53
N HIS A 81 -9.80 -5.73 5.16
CA HIS A 81 -10.92 -4.90 4.72
C HIS A 81 -11.85 -4.53 5.89
N GLY A 82 -12.56 -3.41 5.74
CA GLY A 82 -13.51 -2.93 6.75
C GLY A 82 -14.84 -3.68 6.81
N LEU A 83 -15.70 -3.21 7.73
CA LEU A 83 -17.10 -3.60 7.85
C LEU A 83 -17.94 -2.84 6.80
N GLY A 84 -18.08 -3.43 5.61
CA GLY A 84 -18.98 -2.94 4.57
C GLY A 84 -20.35 -3.62 4.63
N PRO A 85 -21.41 -3.00 4.07
CA PRO A 85 -22.74 -3.60 3.99
C PRO A 85 -22.80 -4.81 3.04
N GLU A 86 -21.88 -4.91 2.08
CA GLU A 86 -21.80 -6.02 1.12
C GLU A 86 -20.75 -7.06 1.53
N ALA A 87 -21.04 -8.33 1.25
CA ALA A 87 -20.08 -9.41 1.43
C ALA A 87 -18.88 -9.21 0.50
N VAL A 88 -17.70 -9.07 1.09
CA VAL A 88 -16.46 -8.94 0.33
C VAL A 88 -16.19 -10.23 -0.45
N ARG A 89 -16.18 -10.15 -1.78
CA ARG A 89 -15.64 -11.19 -2.66
C ARG A 89 -14.13 -10.99 -2.79
N LEU A 90 -13.38 -12.06 -2.53
CA LEU A 90 -11.94 -12.08 -2.74
C LEU A 90 -11.61 -12.44 -4.20
N PRO A 91 -10.42 -12.05 -4.70
CA PRO A 91 -10.03 -12.35 -6.07
C PRO A 91 -9.91 -13.83 -6.38
N ASP A 92 -9.45 -14.60 -5.39
CA ASP A 92 -9.19 -16.02 -5.51
C ASP A 92 -9.76 -16.71 -4.26
N PRO A 93 -10.42 -17.87 -4.39
CA PRO A 93 -10.99 -18.60 -3.26
C PRO A 93 -9.96 -19.13 -2.26
N THR A 94 -8.69 -19.26 -2.66
CA THR A 94 -7.57 -19.63 -1.79
C THR A 94 -7.07 -18.46 -0.94
N HIS A 95 -7.43 -17.21 -1.28
CA HIS A 95 -7.05 -16.05 -0.50
C HIS A 95 -7.76 -16.02 0.84
N ARG A 96 -7.08 -15.43 1.82
CA ARG A 96 -7.65 -15.20 3.15
C ARG A 96 -8.22 -13.78 3.25
N GLY A 97 -9.45 -13.65 3.73
CA GLY A 97 -10.04 -12.36 4.10
C GLY A 97 -9.97 -12.12 5.60
N VAL A 98 -9.59 -10.91 6.01
CA VAL A 98 -9.52 -10.50 7.42
C VAL A 98 -10.28 -9.19 7.57
N ARG A 99 -11.31 -9.21 8.41
CA ARG A 99 -12.06 -8.01 8.78
C ARG A 99 -11.29 -7.24 9.84
N VAL A 100 -10.93 -6.00 9.55
CA VAL A 100 -10.22 -5.08 10.45
C VAL A 100 -10.78 -3.69 10.25
N ASP A 101 -11.06 -2.98 11.35
CA ASP A 101 -11.38 -1.55 11.29
C ASP A 101 -10.08 -0.76 11.40
N PHE A 102 -9.72 -0.08 10.32
CA PHE A 102 -8.49 0.70 10.18
C PHE A 102 -8.80 2.06 9.53
N PRO A 103 -7.92 3.07 9.61
CA PRO A 103 -8.25 4.45 9.21
C PRO A 103 -8.87 4.60 7.82
N LEU A 104 -8.46 3.77 6.85
CA LEU A 104 -8.94 3.80 5.47
C LEU A 104 -9.86 2.61 5.12
N ALA A 105 -10.39 1.87 6.09
CA ALA A 105 -11.10 0.60 5.88
C ALA A 105 -12.41 0.71 5.08
N ARG A 106 -13.00 1.91 5.03
CA ARG A 106 -14.18 2.22 4.19
C ARG A 106 -13.84 2.55 2.75
N ARG A 107 -12.57 2.88 2.48
CA ARG A 107 -12.09 3.38 1.19
C ARG A 107 -11.19 2.38 0.48
N LEU A 108 -10.53 1.50 1.24
CA LEU A 108 -9.52 0.58 0.73
C LEU A 108 -9.73 -0.86 1.20
N MET A 109 -9.29 -1.79 0.36
CA MET A 109 -8.90 -3.15 0.77
C MET A 109 -7.40 -3.29 0.56
N ILE A 110 -6.68 -3.83 1.54
CA ILE A 110 -5.21 -3.93 1.50
C ILE A 110 -4.80 -5.39 1.47
N ALA A 111 -3.97 -5.79 0.50
CA ALA A 111 -3.44 -7.14 0.40
C ALA A 111 -1.97 -7.21 0.81
N ASP A 112 -1.63 -8.22 1.62
CA ASP A 112 -0.25 -8.64 1.88
C ASP A 112 0.10 -9.81 0.95
N ALA A 113 1.06 -9.60 0.05
CA ALA A 113 1.59 -10.66 -0.80
C ALA A 113 2.94 -11.18 -0.30
N PRO A 114 3.22 -12.49 -0.46
CA PRO A 114 4.54 -13.06 -0.22
C PRO A 114 5.63 -12.27 -0.97
N GLY A 115 6.79 -12.09 -0.33
CA GLY A 115 7.87 -11.28 -0.90
C GLY A 115 8.46 -11.84 -2.19
N LEU A 116 9.01 -10.95 -3.01
CA LEU A 116 9.53 -11.28 -4.35
C LEU A 116 10.70 -12.27 -4.30
N ASN A 117 11.61 -12.17 -3.33
CA ASN A 117 12.88 -12.95 -3.33
C ASN A 117 12.91 -14.25 -2.47
N THR A 118 11.79 -14.95 -2.26
CA THR A 118 11.84 -16.28 -1.59
C THR A 118 12.65 -17.28 -2.41
N LYS A 119 13.66 -17.94 -1.81
CA LYS A 119 14.61 -18.90 -2.42
C LYS A 119 13.96 -19.98 -3.29
N SER A 120 13.63 -19.57 -4.49
CA SER A 120 13.08 -20.35 -5.57
C SER A 120 13.27 -19.49 -6.80
N GLU A 121 13.26 -20.07 -7.98
CA GLU A 121 13.25 -19.36 -9.27
C GLU A 121 11.98 -18.46 -9.45
N LYS A 122 11.28 -18.11 -8.36
CA LYS A 122 9.95 -17.50 -8.29
C LYS A 122 9.92 -16.00 -7.95
N ALA A 123 11.05 -15.28 -7.91
CA ALA A 123 10.99 -13.82 -7.94
C ALA A 123 10.36 -13.28 -9.22
N ARG A 124 10.59 -14.01 -10.32
CA ARG A 124 9.85 -13.85 -11.57
C ARG A 124 8.38 -14.28 -11.45
N HIS A 125 7.96 -14.99 -10.41
CA HIS A 125 6.60 -15.52 -10.26
C HIS A 125 5.62 -14.52 -9.66
N THR A 126 6.03 -13.64 -8.74
CA THR A 126 5.15 -12.55 -8.27
C THR A 126 4.93 -11.51 -9.36
N LEU A 127 5.95 -11.24 -10.20
CA LEU A 127 5.80 -10.43 -11.41
C LEU A 127 5.09 -11.18 -12.54
N ARG A 128 5.22 -12.52 -12.69
CA ARG A 128 4.39 -13.37 -13.60
C ARG A 128 2.96 -13.63 -13.08
N MET A 129 2.65 -13.21 -11.85
CA MET A 129 1.26 -13.12 -11.35
C MET A 129 0.57 -11.83 -11.84
N LEU A 130 1.30 -10.93 -12.51
CA LEU A 130 0.80 -9.91 -13.44
C LEU A 130 1.23 -10.31 -14.87
N PRO A 131 0.49 -9.98 -15.94
CA PRO A 131 -0.91 -10.27 -16.21
C PRO A 131 -1.10 -11.72 -16.68
N GLY A 132 -2.04 -12.43 -16.07
CA GLY A 132 -2.41 -13.81 -16.41
C GLY A 132 -2.66 -14.72 -15.21
N GLY A 133 -2.15 -14.36 -14.03
CA GLY A 133 -2.48 -14.98 -12.74
C GLY A 133 -3.42 -14.12 -11.88
N ASP A 134 -4.16 -14.75 -10.98
CA ASP A 134 -5.32 -14.20 -10.26
C ASP A 134 -5.05 -13.05 -9.27
N LEU A 135 -3.79 -12.80 -8.89
CA LEU A 135 -3.51 -11.92 -7.76
C LEU A 135 -3.35 -10.45 -8.09
N ALA A 136 -2.64 -10.18 -9.17
CA ALA A 136 -2.18 -8.82 -9.38
C ALA A 136 -3.02 -8.13 -10.47
N GLY A 137 -3.73 -8.88 -11.32
CA GLY A 137 -4.88 -8.31 -12.03
C GLY A 137 -5.93 -7.74 -11.05
N ALA A 138 -6.05 -8.31 -9.85
CA ALA A 138 -7.10 -7.94 -8.91
C ALA A 138 -6.83 -6.66 -8.09
N ALA A 139 -5.61 -6.12 -8.12
CA ALA A 139 -5.28 -4.87 -7.47
C ALA A 139 -5.43 -3.69 -8.46
N ALA A 140 -6.06 -2.62 -8.00
CA ALA A 140 -6.20 -1.38 -8.76
C ALA A 140 -5.04 -0.40 -8.48
N ALA A 141 -4.40 -0.52 -7.31
CA ALA A 141 -3.28 0.30 -6.86
C ALA A 141 -2.22 -0.54 -6.12
N TYR A 142 -0.99 -0.02 -6.07
CA TYR A 142 0.16 -0.74 -5.54
C TYR A 142 0.98 0.14 -4.61
N VAL A 143 1.42 -0.43 -3.49
CA VAL A 143 2.40 0.16 -2.59
C VAL A 143 3.68 -0.65 -2.73
N PHE A 144 4.67 -0.11 -3.42
CA PHE A 144 5.94 -0.76 -3.69
C PHE A 144 6.98 -0.35 -2.64
N LEU A 145 7.40 -1.28 -1.79
CA LEU A 145 8.39 -1.02 -0.75
C LEU A 145 9.81 -1.18 -1.30
N LEU A 146 10.56 -0.07 -1.34
CA LEU A 146 11.97 -0.05 -1.69
C LEU A 146 12.81 -0.55 -0.51
N LEU A 147 13.78 -1.42 -0.79
CA LEU A 147 14.68 -1.96 0.23
C LEU A 147 15.69 -0.89 0.67
N ARG A 148 15.66 -0.51 1.95
CA ARG A 148 16.57 0.51 2.56
C ARG A 148 16.59 1.84 1.81
N GLY A 149 15.47 2.23 1.20
CA GLY A 149 15.36 3.48 0.43
C GLY A 149 16.31 3.58 -0.78
N ARG A 150 16.87 2.46 -1.25
CA ARG A 150 17.66 2.43 -2.49
C ARG A 150 16.75 2.11 -3.65
N ALA A 151 16.67 3.02 -4.61
CA ALA A 151 15.87 2.83 -5.80
C ALA A 151 16.68 2.32 -7.00
N ASP A 152 18.01 2.51 -6.99
CA ASP A 152 18.90 2.12 -8.10
C ASP A 152 18.80 0.63 -8.46
N GLY A 153 18.54 -0.23 -7.47
CA GLY A 153 18.36 -1.67 -7.67
C GLY A 153 16.92 -2.09 -8.01
N GLU A 154 15.95 -1.19 -7.86
CA GLU A 154 14.51 -1.48 -7.96
C GLU A 154 13.85 -0.71 -9.12
N ALA A 155 14.59 0.15 -9.82
CA ALA A 155 14.09 0.97 -10.92
C ALA A 155 13.47 0.13 -12.05
N GLU A 156 14.09 -1.00 -12.37
CA GLU A 156 13.56 -1.95 -13.36
C GLU A 156 12.25 -2.59 -12.88
N ALA A 157 12.17 -3.02 -11.62
CA ALA A 157 10.97 -3.61 -11.04
C ALA A 157 9.80 -2.60 -11.02
N LEU A 158 10.11 -1.35 -10.67
CA LEU A 158 9.17 -0.25 -10.63
C LEU A 158 8.72 0.16 -12.05
N GLY A 159 9.64 0.20 -13.02
CA GLY A 159 9.34 0.42 -14.44
C GLY A 159 8.48 -0.70 -15.02
N ASN A 160 8.76 -1.94 -14.68
CA ASN A 160 7.95 -3.10 -15.09
C ASN A 160 6.55 -3.05 -14.47
N LEU A 161 6.44 -2.75 -13.17
CA LEU A 161 5.14 -2.64 -12.50
C LEU A 161 4.29 -1.54 -13.14
N THR A 162 4.86 -0.35 -13.32
CA THR A 162 4.16 0.77 -13.97
C THR A 162 3.78 0.45 -15.42
N ALA A 163 4.64 -0.20 -16.19
CA ALA A 163 4.32 -0.62 -17.55
C ALA A 163 3.19 -1.65 -17.63
N MET A 164 3.10 -2.56 -16.65
CA MET A 164 2.04 -3.58 -16.56
C MET A 164 0.70 -3.01 -16.12
N THR A 165 0.72 -1.97 -15.29
CA THR A 165 -0.49 -1.36 -14.74
C THR A 165 -0.96 -0.14 -15.53
N ALA A 166 -0.12 0.37 -16.44
CA ALA A 166 -0.46 1.39 -17.42
C ALA A 166 -1.62 0.91 -18.30
N GLY A 167 -2.82 1.40 -17.99
CA GLY A 167 -4.04 1.06 -18.71
C GLY A 167 -4.29 1.92 -19.94
N PRO A 168 -5.46 1.81 -20.57
CA PRO A 168 -5.78 2.56 -21.80
C PRO A 168 -5.70 4.08 -21.65
N PHE A 169 -5.65 4.57 -20.41
CA PHE A 169 -5.55 5.97 -20.11
C PHE A 169 -4.15 6.42 -19.77
N ASP A 170 -3.09 5.58 -19.73
CA ASP A 170 -1.64 5.91 -19.66
C ASP A 170 -1.18 7.15 -18.84
N LEU A 171 -1.99 7.70 -17.94
CA LEU A 171 -1.84 9.09 -17.49
C LEU A 171 -1.83 9.25 -15.96
N VAL A 172 -2.27 8.27 -15.17
CA VAL A 172 -2.25 8.39 -13.70
C VAL A 172 -1.51 7.24 -13.05
N GLY A 173 -0.52 7.60 -12.24
CA GLY A 173 0.24 6.67 -11.41
C GLY A 173 -0.63 5.93 -10.42
N ASN A 174 -0.73 4.61 -10.56
CA ASN A 174 -1.39 3.75 -9.59
C ASN A 174 -0.39 3.03 -8.66
N VAL A 175 0.86 3.50 -8.66
CA VAL A 175 1.96 2.98 -7.83
C VAL A 175 2.45 4.06 -6.89
N VAL A 176 2.52 3.72 -5.60
CA VAL A 176 3.19 4.50 -4.56
C VAL A 176 4.48 3.77 -4.21
N ALA A 177 5.62 4.39 -4.48
CA ALA A 177 6.90 3.92 -3.99
C ALA A 177 7.05 4.35 -2.53
N VAL A 178 7.12 3.38 -1.62
CA VAL A 178 7.41 3.64 -0.21
C VAL A 178 8.86 3.30 0.05
N ALA A 179 9.66 4.28 0.45
CA ALA A 179 11.01 4.01 0.91
C ALA A 179 10.95 3.35 2.28
N GLY A 180 11.02 2.01 2.28
CA GLY A 180 10.99 1.19 3.48
C GLY A 180 12.30 1.28 4.25
N LYS A 181 12.23 1.00 5.56
CA LYS A 181 13.37 1.08 6.48
C LYS A 181 14.10 2.42 6.43
N ALA A 182 13.36 3.53 6.22
CA ALA A 182 13.92 4.87 6.41
C ALA A 182 14.47 5.03 7.83
N ASP A 183 13.93 4.28 8.80
CA ASP A 183 14.48 4.18 10.15
C ASP A 183 15.88 3.54 10.23
N GLU A 184 16.42 2.90 9.19
CA GLU A 184 17.80 2.36 9.17
C GLU A 184 18.80 3.32 8.49
N VAL A 185 18.32 4.40 7.87
CA VAL A 185 19.15 5.33 7.07
C VAL A 185 19.06 6.72 7.68
N ALA A 186 20.21 7.33 8.00
CA ALA A 186 20.27 8.72 8.48
C ALA A 186 20.28 9.72 7.31
N SER A 187 19.26 9.65 6.46
CA SER A 187 19.07 10.57 5.32
C SER A 187 17.78 11.36 5.50
N ASP A 188 17.76 12.57 4.94
CA ASP A 188 16.54 13.35 4.90
C ASP A 188 15.49 12.69 4.00
N HIS A 189 14.22 12.87 4.33
CA HIS A 189 13.15 12.22 3.59
C HIS A 189 13.05 12.71 2.14
N ALA A 190 13.31 14.00 1.89
CA ALA A 190 13.26 14.53 0.53
C ALA A 190 14.38 13.92 -0.33
N GLU A 191 15.56 13.71 0.25
CA GLU A 191 16.67 13.02 -0.42
C GLU A 191 16.32 11.55 -0.74
N ILE A 192 15.65 10.86 0.20
CA ILE A 192 15.19 9.48 -0.02
C ILE A 192 14.13 9.42 -1.13
N GLU A 193 13.18 10.35 -1.13
CA GLU A 193 12.11 10.41 -2.13
C GLU A 193 12.62 10.83 -3.51
N GLU A 194 13.62 11.72 -3.59
CA GLU A 194 14.24 12.14 -4.85
C GLU A 194 14.98 11.01 -5.57
N ARG A 195 15.48 10.02 -4.81
CA ARG A 195 16.13 8.84 -5.39
C ARG A 195 15.14 7.93 -6.12
N VAL A 196 13.83 8.05 -5.89
CA VAL A 196 12.84 7.23 -6.61
C VAL A 196 12.81 7.63 -8.08
N PRO A 197 12.97 6.66 -9.02
CA PRO A 197 12.99 6.94 -10.45
C PRO A 197 11.76 7.72 -10.90
N ARG A 198 12.01 8.85 -11.56
CA ARG A 198 10.96 9.69 -12.16
C ARG A 198 10.66 9.32 -13.62
N GLU A 199 11.52 8.52 -14.25
CA GLU A 199 11.46 8.14 -15.68
C GLU A 199 10.47 7.01 -15.98
N ALA A 200 9.56 6.70 -15.07
CA ALA A 200 8.55 5.67 -15.30
C ALA A 200 7.50 6.13 -16.34
N ARG A 201 6.88 5.15 -17.01
CA ARG A 201 5.84 5.40 -18.04
C ARG A 201 4.65 6.22 -17.50
N VAL A 202 4.33 6.05 -16.22
CA VAL A 202 3.33 6.84 -15.49
C VAL A 202 3.98 7.46 -14.25
N PRO A 203 3.51 8.64 -13.79
CA PRO A 203 4.04 9.28 -12.59
C PRO A 203 4.03 8.34 -11.39
N ILE A 204 5.06 8.41 -10.54
CA ILE A 204 5.14 7.61 -9.30
C ILE A 204 5.12 8.55 -8.12
N ARG A 205 4.26 8.26 -7.15
CA ARG A 205 4.24 8.98 -5.87
C ARG A 205 5.25 8.32 -4.94
N ALA A 206 6.16 9.11 -4.38
CA ALA A 206 7.16 8.62 -3.43
C ALA A 206 6.82 9.09 -2.01
N VAL A 207 6.88 8.18 -1.04
CA VAL A 207 6.75 8.54 0.39
C VAL A 207 7.80 7.79 1.20
N ALA A 208 8.65 8.52 1.91
CA ALA A 208 9.53 7.93 2.90
C ALA A 208 8.80 7.77 4.25
N VAL A 209 8.81 6.54 4.80
CA VAL A 209 8.11 6.20 6.03
C VAL A 209 9.04 5.47 7.00
N HIS A 210 9.09 5.93 8.25
CA HIS A 210 9.77 5.22 9.34
C HIS A 210 8.87 4.11 9.88
N GLN A 211 8.97 2.92 9.29
CA GLN A 211 8.05 1.80 9.56
C GLN A 211 8.04 1.39 11.03
N LYS A 212 9.20 1.37 11.70
CA LYS A 212 9.28 1.04 13.12
C LYS A 212 8.58 2.08 13.99
N MET A 213 8.83 3.37 13.74
CA MET A 213 8.14 4.46 14.44
C MET A 213 6.63 4.41 14.21
N ALA A 214 6.18 4.13 12.98
CA ALA A 214 4.78 4.04 12.64
C ALA A 214 4.07 2.90 13.41
N VAL A 215 4.71 1.73 13.50
CA VAL A 215 4.20 0.62 14.31
C VAL A 215 4.27 0.95 15.81
N ALA A 216 5.35 1.56 16.29
CA ALA A 216 5.48 1.94 17.70
C ALA A 216 4.43 2.97 18.14
N ALA A 217 3.98 3.83 17.23
CA ALA A 217 2.91 4.80 17.49
C ALA A 217 1.52 4.16 17.57
N ARG A 218 1.27 3.09 16.80
CA ARG A 218 -0.08 2.55 16.58
C ARG A 218 -0.34 1.18 17.22
N VAL A 219 0.70 0.45 17.59
CA VAL A 219 0.61 -0.90 18.14
C VAL A 219 1.04 -0.88 19.60
N ALA A 220 0.09 -1.10 20.50
CA ALA A 220 0.28 -0.95 21.95
C ALA A 220 1.39 -1.84 22.51
N GLU A 221 1.56 -3.05 21.97
CA GLU A 221 2.61 -3.99 22.37
C GLU A 221 4.02 -3.47 22.05
N VAL A 222 4.14 -2.57 21.07
CA VAL A 222 5.41 -1.98 20.62
C VAL A 222 5.67 -0.61 21.26
N SER A 223 4.62 0.09 21.71
CA SER A 223 4.73 1.43 22.30
C SER A 223 5.31 1.43 23.72
N ALA A 224 5.07 0.37 24.50
CA ALA A 224 5.47 0.32 25.91
C ALA A 224 6.99 0.51 26.16
N PRO A 225 7.91 -0.17 25.46
CA PRO A 225 9.35 0.05 25.62
C PRO A 225 9.79 1.49 25.30
N LEU A 226 9.20 2.09 24.26
CA LEU A 226 9.48 3.47 23.85
C LEU A 226 9.09 4.45 24.97
N LEU A 227 7.86 4.34 25.46
CA LEU A 227 7.35 5.21 26.52
C LEU A 227 8.17 5.07 27.82
N SER A 228 8.53 3.83 28.19
CA SER A 228 9.36 3.56 29.37
C SER A 228 10.74 4.22 29.26
N ALA A 229 11.36 4.18 28.09
CA ALA A 229 12.67 4.77 27.89
C ALA A 229 12.62 6.31 27.86
N LEU A 230 11.60 6.90 27.21
CA LEU A 230 11.38 8.35 27.23
C LEU A 230 11.12 8.87 28.64
N ALA A 231 10.29 8.18 29.42
CA ALA A 231 10.04 8.53 30.82
C ALA A 231 11.34 8.55 31.63
N SER A 232 12.22 7.56 31.42
CA SER A 232 13.52 7.48 32.09
C SER A 232 14.46 8.64 31.70
N ILE A 233 14.46 9.04 30.43
CA ILE A 233 15.24 10.20 29.95
C ILE A 233 14.74 11.51 30.60
N ARG A 234 13.43 11.67 30.75
CA ARG A 234 12.82 12.88 31.32
C ARG A 234 13.11 13.09 32.81
N THR A 235 13.45 12.04 33.55
CA THR A 235 13.87 12.16 34.96
C THR A 235 15.23 12.85 35.14
N ARG A 236 15.91 13.22 34.05
CA ARG A 236 17.27 13.74 34.04
C ARG A 236 17.31 15.19 33.56
N PRO A 237 17.36 16.17 34.48
CA PRO A 237 17.37 17.59 34.15
C PRO A 237 18.49 17.99 33.19
N GLU A 238 19.65 17.34 33.28
CA GLU A 238 20.83 17.58 32.43
C GLU A 238 20.60 17.21 30.96
N LEU A 239 19.74 16.22 30.69
CA LEU A 239 19.37 15.83 29.33
C LEU A 239 18.26 16.72 28.76
N MET A 240 17.35 17.18 29.63
CA MET A 240 16.25 18.07 29.24
C MET A 240 16.70 19.52 29.04
N ALA A 241 17.77 19.95 29.71
CA ALA A 241 18.32 21.30 29.59
C ALA A 241 19.09 21.55 28.27
N ARG A 242 19.39 20.51 27.49
CA ARG A 242 20.20 20.60 26.27
C ARG A 242 19.54 19.85 25.10
N PRO A 243 18.61 20.47 24.37
CA PRO A 243 17.90 19.83 23.25
C PRO A 243 18.80 19.48 22.05
N THR A 244 20.05 19.94 22.04
CA THR A 244 21.04 19.68 20.98
C THR A 244 22.00 18.53 21.31
N LEU A 245 21.79 17.81 22.42
CA LEU A 245 22.63 16.67 22.77
C LEU A 245 22.56 15.58 21.69
N GLY A 246 23.71 15.24 21.12
CA GLY A 246 23.83 14.13 20.19
C GLY A 246 23.57 12.78 20.85
N TRP A 247 23.21 11.80 20.03
CA TRP A 247 22.91 10.42 20.44
C TRP A 247 23.91 9.76 21.42
N PRO A 248 25.25 9.86 21.23
CA PRO A 248 26.20 9.23 22.14
C PRO A 248 26.08 9.72 23.59
N HIS A 249 25.65 10.97 23.78
CA HIS A 249 25.44 11.54 25.10
C HIS A 249 24.13 11.06 25.73
N LEU A 250 23.06 10.92 24.94
CA LEU A 250 21.76 10.44 25.42
C LEU A 250 21.78 8.97 25.83
N THR A 251 22.61 8.14 25.18
CA THR A 251 22.67 6.69 25.43
C THR A 251 23.50 6.24 26.61
N GLY A 252 24.57 6.95 26.96
CA GLY A 252 25.41 6.62 28.11
C GLY A 252 24.65 6.58 29.45
N HIS A 253 23.41 7.05 29.41
CA HIS A 253 22.48 7.17 30.52
C HIS A 253 21.40 6.09 30.54
N LEU A 254 21.21 5.35 29.46
CA LEU A 254 20.20 4.30 29.35
C LEU A 254 20.77 2.94 29.78
N SER A 255 19.95 2.10 30.40
CA SER A 255 20.29 0.68 30.55
C SER A 255 20.33 0.00 29.19
N GLU A 256 21.07 -1.11 29.09
CA GLU A 256 21.17 -1.91 27.87
C GLU A 256 19.79 -2.36 27.36
N ALA A 257 18.88 -2.74 28.27
CA ALA A 257 17.51 -3.12 27.94
C ALA A 257 16.68 -1.95 27.37
N GLN A 258 16.83 -0.75 27.93
CA GLN A 258 16.14 0.45 27.42
C GLN A 258 16.68 0.87 26.05
N LEU A 259 18.01 0.78 25.87
CA LEU A 259 18.65 1.06 24.60
C LEU A 259 18.18 0.08 23.52
N ALA A 260 18.18 -1.21 23.82
CA ALA A 260 17.68 -2.25 22.92
C ALA A 260 16.19 -2.04 22.60
N GLY A 261 15.36 -1.70 23.59
CA GLY A 261 13.94 -1.40 23.41
C GLY A 261 13.70 -0.19 22.51
N LEU A 262 14.44 0.91 22.70
CA LEU A 262 14.36 2.11 21.86
C LEU A 262 14.78 1.82 20.42
N THR A 263 15.91 1.16 20.22
CA THR A 263 16.38 0.80 18.87
C THR A 263 15.44 -0.19 18.18
N ALA A 264 14.81 -1.09 18.94
CA ALA A 264 13.78 -1.97 18.40
C ALA A 264 12.52 -1.21 17.97
N ALA A 265 12.09 -0.21 18.75
CA ALA A 265 10.87 0.56 18.50
C ALA A 265 11.02 1.69 17.47
N LEU A 266 12.15 2.39 17.46
CA LEU A 266 12.37 3.57 16.61
C LEU A 266 13.34 3.30 15.45
N GLY A 267 14.09 2.19 15.50
CA GLY A 267 15.18 1.94 14.58
C GLY A 267 16.40 2.81 14.89
N SER A 268 16.78 3.67 13.94
CA SER A 268 17.92 4.56 14.07
C SER A 268 17.69 5.55 15.21
N PRO A 269 18.69 5.74 16.06
CA PRO A 269 18.56 6.61 17.19
C PRO A 269 18.75 8.11 16.88
N ALA A 270 19.03 8.44 15.62
CA ALA A 270 19.18 9.84 15.18
C ALA A 270 17.93 10.70 15.43
N TRP A 271 16.75 10.07 15.55
CA TRP A 271 15.47 10.74 15.79
C TRP A 271 15.23 11.16 17.24
N LEU A 272 15.99 10.59 18.20
CA LEU A 272 15.70 10.77 19.62
C LEU A 272 15.82 12.23 20.11
N PRO A 273 16.84 13.02 19.72
CA PRO A 273 16.91 14.43 20.13
C PRO A 273 15.68 15.23 19.69
N GLU A 274 15.25 15.02 18.45
CA GLU A 274 14.06 15.68 17.89
C GLU A 274 12.78 15.21 18.59
N LEU A 275 12.63 13.92 18.85
CA LEU A 275 11.49 13.37 19.59
C LEU A 275 11.41 13.93 21.02
N ILE A 276 12.54 14.04 21.72
CA ILE A 276 12.60 14.67 23.05
C ILE A 276 12.16 16.13 22.95
N ARG A 277 12.70 16.88 21.98
CA ARG A 277 12.37 18.30 21.78
C ARG A 277 10.89 18.51 21.49
N ARG A 278 10.31 17.73 20.57
CA ARG A 278 8.89 17.84 20.17
C ARG A 278 7.92 17.37 21.25
N THR A 279 8.39 16.56 22.21
CA THR A 279 7.56 16.04 23.30
C THR A 279 7.90 16.65 24.66
N ALA A 280 8.72 17.72 24.72
CA ALA A 280 9.18 18.31 25.97
C ALA A 280 8.02 18.73 26.90
N ASP A 281 6.95 19.29 26.31
CA ASP A 281 5.76 19.76 27.03
C ASP A 281 4.62 18.72 27.06
N SER A 282 4.84 17.50 26.56
CA SER A 282 3.80 16.47 26.49
C SER A 282 3.43 15.95 27.88
N ALA A 283 2.15 16.06 28.23
CA ALA A 283 1.62 15.64 29.54
C ALA A 283 1.23 14.16 29.59
N THR A 284 1.00 13.51 28.44
CA THR A 284 0.47 12.14 28.37
C THR A 284 1.27 11.23 27.44
N ALA A 285 1.09 9.91 27.59
CA ALA A 285 1.63 8.93 26.64
C ALA A 285 1.01 9.09 25.24
N GLU A 286 -0.27 9.47 25.16
CA GLU A 286 -0.99 9.72 23.91
C GLU A 286 -0.36 10.86 23.11
N ASP A 287 -0.01 11.96 23.78
CA ASP A 287 0.69 13.09 23.14
C ASP A 287 2.02 12.68 22.53
N VAL A 288 2.78 11.84 23.25
CA VAL A 288 4.05 11.31 22.77
C VAL A 288 3.85 10.43 21.55
N LEU A 289 2.88 9.51 21.59
CA LEU A 289 2.60 8.60 20.47
C LEU A 289 2.10 9.36 19.24
N ARG A 290 1.30 10.42 19.41
CA ARG A 290 0.90 11.32 18.32
C ARG A 290 2.11 11.98 17.65
N VAL A 291 3.08 12.47 18.43
CA VAL A 291 4.31 13.04 17.86
C VAL A 291 5.14 11.97 17.14
N VAL A 292 5.24 10.76 17.69
CA VAL A 292 5.93 9.63 17.04
C VAL A 292 5.26 9.26 15.73
N GLU A 293 3.92 9.27 15.70
CA GLU A 293 3.11 9.03 14.50
C GLU A 293 3.39 10.08 13.42
N GLU A 294 3.36 11.36 13.78
CA GLU A 294 3.67 12.47 12.88
C GLU A 294 5.10 12.36 12.32
N MET A 295 6.08 12.10 13.19
CA MET A 295 7.48 11.90 12.79
C MET A 295 7.67 10.68 11.90
N SER A 296 6.84 9.63 12.05
CA SER A 296 6.94 8.44 11.23
C SER A 296 6.52 8.65 9.77
N ARG A 297 5.78 9.74 9.50
CA ARG A 297 5.15 10.06 8.22
C ARG A 297 4.12 9.04 7.71
N ILE A 298 3.65 8.12 8.57
CA ILE A 298 2.52 7.26 8.21
C ILE A 298 1.26 8.04 7.80
N PRO A 299 0.90 9.19 8.42
CA PRO A 299 -0.27 9.96 7.97
C PRO A 299 -0.08 10.57 6.57
N VAL A 300 1.17 10.81 6.15
CA VAL A 300 1.48 11.28 4.79
C VAL A 300 1.21 10.17 3.78
N LEU A 301 1.62 8.94 4.08
CA LEU A 301 1.27 7.78 3.24
C LEU A 301 -0.25 7.58 3.18
N GLU A 302 -0.95 7.69 4.31
CA GLU A 302 -2.41 7.60 4.34
C GLU A 302 -3.08 8.70 3.53
N ALA A 303 -2.58 9.93 3.56
CA ALA A 303 -3.09 11.02 2.72
C ALA A 303 -2.90 10.72 1.22
N VAL A 304 -1.75 10.14 0.83
CA VAL A 304 -1.52 9.70 -0.55
C VAL A 304 -2.49 8.59 -0.95
N LEU A 305 -2.69 7.59 -0.09
CA LEU A 305 -3.63 6.48 -0.34
C LEU A 305 -5.08 6.95 -0.35
N ALA A 306 -5.43 7.92 0.49
CA ALA A 306 -6.72 8.59 0.49
C ALA A 306 -6.97 9.33 -0.82
N ASP A 307 -6.02 10.13 -1.31
CA ASP A 307 -6.15 10.79 -2.61
C ASP A 307 -6.28 9.78 -3.76
N MET A 308 -5.57 8.64 -3.68
CA MET A 308 -5.78 7.57 -4.66
C MET A 308 -7.19 6.97 -4.58
N ALA A 309 -7.73 6.79 -3.36
CA ALA A 309 -9.08 6.31 -3.17
C ALA A 309 -10.14 7.32 -3.64
N ASP A 310 -9.87 8.63 -3.61
CA ASP A 310 -10.76 9.62 -4.25
C ASP A 310 -10.89 9.34 -5.75
N ASP A 311 -9.82 8.87 -6.39
CA ASP A 311 -9.79 8.45 -7.80
C ASP A 311 -10.09 6.93 -7.98
N GLU A 312 -10.81 6.28 -7.06
CA GLU A 312 -11.07 4.84 -7.14
C GLU A 312 -11.76 4.41 -8.45
N ASP A 313 -12.64 5.25 -9.01
CA ASP A 313 -13.30 4.99 -10.30
C ASP A 313 -12.27 4.91 -11.44
N LEU A 314 -11.29 5.83 -11.43
CA LEU A 314 -10.21 5.84 -12.42
C LEU A 314 -9.36 4.59 -12.33
N PHE A 315 -8.80 4.28 -11.15
CA PHE A 315 -7.91 3.14 -11.00
C PHE A 315 -8.61 1.81 -11.21
N THR A 316 -9.83 1.66 -10.68
CA THR A 316 -10.59 0.42 -10.77
C THR A 316 -11.09 0.16 -12.19
N ALA A 317 -11.66 1.16 -12.87
CA ALA A 317 -12.12 0.99 -14.25
C ALA A 317 -10.94 0.74 -15.22
N THR A 318 -9.81 1.42 -15.01
CA THR A 318 -8.58 1.21 -15.79
C THR A 318 -8.07 -0.22 -15.66
N GLY A 319 -7.92 -0.71 -14.42
CA GLY A 319 -7.52 -2.08 -14.14
C GLY A 319 -8.52 -3.10 -14.69
N ALA A 320 -9.82 -2.88 -14.49
CA ALA A 320 -10.86 -3.75 -15.00
C ALA A 320 -10.87 -3.89 -16.52
N VAL A 321 -10.71 -2.79 -17.27
CA VAL A 321 -10.61 -2.81 -18.74
C VAL A 321 -9.37 -3.58 -19.20
N LEU A 322 -8.23 -3.39 -18.55
CA LEU A 322 -7.02 -4.17 -18.85
C LEU A 322 -7.26 -5.68 -18.66
N ARG A 323 -7.89 -6.06 -17.55
CA ARG A 323 -8.21 -7.48 -17.27
C ARG A 323 -9.19 -8.06 -18.27
N LEU A 324 -10.22 -7.32 -18.67
CA LEU A 324 -11.19 -7.76 -19.68
C LEU A 324 -10.52 -7.93 -21.05
N ARG A 325 -9.59 -7.04 -21.43
CA ARG A 325 -8.80 -7.20 -22.66
C ARG A 325 -7.97 -8.47 -22.63
N ASN A 326 -7.31 -8.75 -21.50
CA ASN A 326 -6.54 -9.97 -21.33
C ASN A 326 -7.42 -11.22 -21.34
N TRP A 327 -8.60 -11.17 -20.71
CA TRP A 327 -9.58 -12.24 -20.74
C TRP A 327 -10.04 -12.54 -22.18
N ALA A 328 -10.35 -11.51 -22.97
CA ALA A 328 -10.78 -11.63 -24.37
C ALA A 328 -9.67 -12.09 -25.34
N ALA A 329 -8.41 -12.06 -24.89
CA ALA A 329 -7.26 -12.54 -25.65
C ALA A 329 -6.90 -14.00 -25.32
N ARG A 330 -7.57 -14.64 -24.35
CA ARG A 330 -7.29 -16.03 -23.97
C ARG A 330 -7.60 -17.00 -25.12
N PRO A 331 -6.72 -17.97 -25.42
CA PRO A 331 -7.02 -19.02 -26.39
C PRO A 331 -8.29 -19.79 -25.97
N GLY A 332 -9.22 -20.01 -26.91
CA GLY A 332 -10.47 -20.73 -26.66
C GLY A 332 -11.65 -19.86 -26.19
N SER A 333 -11.47 -18.55 -25.98
CA SER A 333 -12.61 -17.64 -25.76
C SER A 333 -13.33 -17.39 -27.10
N GLY A 334 -14.36 -18.19 -27.41
CA GLY A 334 -15.17 -18.04 -28.63
C GLY A 334 -15.79 -16.65 -28.81
N ASP A 335 -15.90 -15.87 -27.73
CA ASP A 335 -16.50 -14.54 -27.70
C ASP A 335 -15.50 -13.38 -27.66
N GLY A 336 -14.19 -13.65 -27.83
CA GLY A 336 -13.15 -12.62 -27.72
C GLY A 336 -13.34 -11.43 -28.66
N ALA A 337 -13.94 -11.63 -29.84
CA ALA A 337 -14.28 -10.55 -30.77
C ALA A 337 -15.42 -9.67 -30.25
N SER A 338 -16.51 -10.28 -29.77
CA SER A 338 -17.66 -9.58 -29.20
C SER A 338 -17.27 -8.79 -27.95
N VAL A 339 -16.44 -9.36 -27.08
CA VAL A 339 -15.94 -8.62 -25.89
C VAL A 339 -15.05 -7.45 -26.27
N ARG A 340 -14.19 -7.59 -27.29
CA ARG A 340 -13.40 -6.45 -27.80
C ARG A 340 -14.29 -5.34 -28.37
N GLU A 341 -15.37 -5.69 -29.04
CA GLU A 341 -16.36 -4.71 -29.53
C GLU A 341 -17.11 -4.03 -28.39
N GLY A 342 -17.61 -4.81 -27.43
CA GLY A 342 -18.25 -4.29 -26.22
C GLY A 342 -17.33 -3.33 -25.46
N LEU A 343 -16.06 -3.70 -25.26
CA LEU A 343 -15.07 -2.83 -24.64
C LEU A 343 -14.86 -1.51 -25.39
N ARG A 344 -14.87 -1.51 -26.74
CA ARG A 344 -14.82 -0.27 -27.53
C ARG A 344 -16.06 0.58 -27.30
N ALA A 345 -17.24 -0.04 -27.23
CA ALA A 345 -18.49 0.67 -26.95
C ALA A 345 -18.52 1.27 -25.53
N LEU A 346 -18.01 0.56 -24.51
CA LEU A 346 -17.91 1.14 -23.16
C LEU A 346 -17.01 2.39 -23.16
N GLN A 347 -15.92 2.35 -23.92
CA GLN A 347 -15.00 3.47 -24.04
C GLN A 347 -15.59 4.71 -24.72
N THR A 348 -16.72 4.62 -25.41
CA THR A 348 -17.43 5.77 -26.00
C THR A 348 -18.58 6.27 -25.12
N THR A 349 -18.77 5.72 -23.92
CA THR A 349 -19.82 6.17 -22.99
C THR A 349 -19.42 7.47 -22.29
N ALA A 350 -20.44 8.25 -21.89
CA ALA A 350 -20.25 9.48 -21.12
C ALA A 350 -19.51 9.26 -19.78
N ALA A 351 -19.60 8.05 -19.20
CA ALA A 351 -18.83 7.70 -18.01
C ALA A 351 -17.33 7.69 -18.29
N PHE A 352 -16.93 7.10 -19.43
CA PHE A 352 -15.53 7.07 -19.87
C PHE A 352 -15.04 8.43 -20.38
N ASP A 353 -15.91 9.28 -20.92
CA ASP A 353 -15.58 10.68 -21.23
C ASP A 353 -15.22 11.46 -19.96
N ARG A 354 -16.04 11.35 -18.90
CA ARG A 354 -15.74 11.96 -17.60
C ARG A 354 -14.46 11.41 -16.99
N LEU A 355 -14.24 10.10 -17.11
CA LEU A 355 -13.02 9.45 -16.63
C LEU A 355 -11.77 10.01 -17.32
N ARG A 356 -11.81 10.19 -18.65
CA ARG A 356 -10.72 10.82 -19.43
C ARG A 356 -10.47 12.26 -19.04
N ALA A 357 -11.53 13.06 -18.89
CA ALA A 357 -11.41 14.46 -18.47
C ALA A 357 -10.76 14.55 -17.08
N ARG A 358 -11.16 13.68 -16.14
CA ARG A 358 -10.58 13.59 -14.80
C ARG A 358 -9.10 13.16 -14.84
N ALA A 359 -8.77 12.15 -15.65
CA ALA A 359 -7.38 11.71 -15.81
C ALA A 359 -6.49 12.84 -16.37
N ALA A 360 -6.98 13.59 -17.37
CA ALA A 360 -6.26 14.73 -17.94
C ALA A 360 -6.03 15.86 -16.91
N ALA A 361 -7.01 16.13 -16.04
CA ALA A 361 -6.87 17.15 -15.00
C ALA A 361 -5.84 16.80 -13.91
N ARG A 362 -5.46 15.52 -13.77
CA ARG A 362 -4.45 15.05 -12.80
C ARG A 362 -3.01 15.10 -13.33
N LEU A 363 -2.81 15.41 -14.60
CA LEU A 363 -1.50 15.55 -15.24
C LEU A 363 -0.92 16.98 -15.17
N VAL A 364 -1.76 17.96 -14.85
CA VAL A 364 -1.44 19.40 -14.79
C VAL A 364 -1.18 19.80 -13.35
#